data_AF-A0A5M6CUW2-F1
#
_entry.id   AF-A0A5M6CUW2-F1
#
_cell.length_a   1.000
_cell.length_b   1.000
_cell.length_c   1.000
_cell.angle_alpha   90.00
_cell.angle_beta   90.00
_cell.angle_gamma   90.00
#
_symmetry.space_group_name_H-M   'P 1'
#
loop_
_entity.id
_entity.type
_entity.pdbx_description
1 polymer ?
#
loop_
_entity_poly.entity_id
_entity_poly.type
_entity_poly.pdbx_seq_one_letter_code
_entity_poly.pdbx_strand_id
1 'polypeptide(L)'
;MGNPPKVEMMPADKQARLDRLLNEKSEGMISPEDEAALEQLVAEAEQLMVENAKRLASFAEDESPAAPSSAVPVTVWVKPPSSTN
;
A
#
# COMPACT_ATOMS: atom_id res chain seq x y z
N MET A 1 -10.74 16.34 -14.37
CA MET A 1 -10.23 15.05 -13.88
C MET A 1 -8.96 14.76 -14.65
N GLY A 2 -7.83 14.84 -13.97
CA GLY A 2 -6.53 14.40 -14.47
C GLY A 2 -6.49 12.88 -14.61
N ASN A 3 -5.53 12.39 -15.40
CA ASN A 3 -5.29 10.96 -15.47
C ASN A 3 -4.59 10.48 -14.19
N PRO A 4 -4.94 9.29 -13.68
CA PRO A 4 -4.27 8.73 -12.51
C PRO A 4 -2.76 8.54 -12.75
N PRO A 5 -1.92 8.69 -11.71
CA PRO A 5 -0.48 8.57 -11.85
C PRO A 5 -0.09 7.15 -12.24
N LYS A 6 0.95 7.04 -13.06
CA LYS A 6 1.52 5.73 -13.39
C LYS A 6 2.25 5.16 -12.17
N VAL A 7 1.82 3.98 -11.74
CA VAL A 7 2.51 3.20 -10.71
C VAL A 7 3.75 2.53 -11.28
N GLU A 8 4.81 2.52 -10.50
CA GLU A 8 6.04 1.82 -10.83
C GLU A 8 5.95 0.38 -10.34
N MET A 9 6.39 -0.55 -11.18
CA MET A 9 6.35 -1.97 -10.89
C MET A 9 7.77 -2.50 -10.78
N MET A 10 7.96 -3.49 -9.91
CA MET A 10 9.20 -4.25 -9.87
C MET A 10 9.43 -4.92 -11.25
N PRO A 11 10.66 -4.90 -11.78
CA PRO A 11 11.02 -5.66 -12.98
C PRO A 11 10.62 -7.13 -12.87
N ALA A 12 10.14 -7.72 -13.96
CA ALA A 12 9.56 -9.07 -13.95
C ALA A 12 10.55 -10.16 -13.52
N ASP A 13 11.83 -10.00 -13.87
CA ASP A 13 12.92 -10.88 -13.45
C ASP A 13 13.17 -10.80 -11.95
N LYS A 14 13.14 -9.60 -11.37
CA LYS A 14 13.25 -9.39 -9.92
C LYS A 14 12.04 -9.95 -9.18
N GLN A 15 10.83 -9.73 -9.70
CA GLN A 15 9.61 -10.30 -9.12
C GLN A 15 9.66 -11.84 -9.13
N ALA A 16 10.05 -12.45 -10.25
CA ALA A 16 10.16 -13.91 -10.35
C ALA A 16 11.22 -14.47 -9.39
N ARG A 17 12.33 -13.74 -9.18
CA ARG A 17 13.34 -14.10 -8.17
C ARG A 17 12.79 -13.98 -6.76
N LEU A 18 12.09 -12.90 -6.44
CA LEU A 18 11.45 -12.69 -5.13
C LEU A 18 10.46 -13.83 -4.83
N ASP A 19 9.59 -14.16 -5.78
CA ASP A 19 8.58 -15.22 -5.64
C ASP A 19 9.25 -16.58 -5.37
N ARG A 20 10.31 -16.90 -6.12
CA ARG A 20 11.07 -18.15 -5.91
C ARG A 20 11.69 -18.21 -4.51
N LEU A 21 12.37 -17.14 -4.09
CA LEU A 21 13.05 -17.10 -2.79
C LEU A 21 12.06 -17.16 -1.61
N LEU A 22 10.89 -16.53 -1.75
CA LEU A 22 9.82 -16.67 -0.76
C LEU A 22 9.30 -18.11 -0.66
N ASN A 23 9.20 -18.82 -1.79
CA ASN A 23 8.82 -20.22 -1.80
C ASN A 23 9.90 -21.10 -1.16
N GLU A 24 11.18 -20.91 -1.50
CA GLU A 24 12.28 -21.63 -0.86
C GLU A 24 12.32 -21.38 0.66
N LYS A 25 12.05 -20.15 1.10
CA LYS A 25 11.96 -19.81 2.54
C LYS A 25 10.78 -20.49 3.21
N SER A 26 9.61 -20.54 2.57
CA SER A 26 8.43 -21.21 3.14
C SER A 26 8.62 -22.73 3.26
N GLU A 27 9.40 -23.32 2.35
CA GLU A 27 9.79 -24.72 2.36
C GLU A 27 10.99 -25.03 3.30
N GLY A 28 11.61 -24.00 3.89
CA GLY A 28 12.78 -24.14 4.76
C GLY A 28 14.07 -24.55 4.03
N MET A 29 14.12 -24.34 2.71
CA MET A 29 15.25 -24.71 1.84
C MET A 29 16.14 -23.52 1.46
N ILE A 30 15.85 -22.32 1.96
CA ILE A 30 16.61 -21.11 1.61
C ILE A 30 18.04 -21.16 2.17
N SER A 31 19.01 -20.72 1.35
CA SER A 31 20.40 -20.56 1.79
C SER A 31 20.62 -19.21 2.49
N PRO A 32 21.64 -19.06 3.35
CA PRO A 32 21.93 -17.76 3.97
C PRO A 32 22.24 -16.63 2.97
N GLU A 33 22.87 -16.94 1.85
CA GLU A 33 23.14 -15.97 0.79
C GLU A 33 21.83 -15.53 0.10
N ASP A 34 20.95 -16.49 -0.18
CA ASP A 34 19.65 -16.23 -0.76
C ASP A 34 18.71 -15.49 0.21
N GLU A 35 18.86 -15.71 1.52
CA GLU A 35 18.11 -14.97 2.54
C GLU A 35 18.49 -13.48 2.55
N ALA A 36 19.78 -13.15 2.46
CA ALA A 36 20.22 -11.76 2.30
C ALA A 36 19.72 -11.14 0.98
N ALA A 37 19.74 -11.90 -0.11
CA ALA A 37 19.19 -11.44 -1.39
C ALA A 37 17.67 -11.23 -1.34
N LEU A 38 16.95 -12.09 -0.61
CA LEU A 38 15.51 -11.97 -0.38
C LEU A 38 15.19 -10.71 0.42
N GLU A 39 15.92 -10.43 1.50
CA GLU A 39 15.76 -9.20 2.28
C GLU A 39 15.90 -7.94 1.42
N GLN A 40 16.91 -7.92 0.53
CA GLN A 40 17.12 -6.80 -0.38
C GLN A 40 15.96 -6.62 -1.38
N LEU A 41 15.46 -7.72 -1.94
CA LEU A 41 14.32 -7.68 -2.89
C LEU A 41 13.03 -7.23 -2.20
N VAL A 42 12.79 -7.67 -0.96
CA VAL A 42 11.63 -7.22 -0.16
C VAL A 42 11.74 -5.72 0.11
N ALA A 43 12.91 -5.23 0.55
CA ALA A 43 13.10 -3.80 0.81
C ALA A 43 12.87 -2.94 -0.45
N GLU A 44 13.32 -3.41 -1.63
CA GLU A 44 13.05 -2.72 -2.89
C GLU A 44 11.55 -2.69 -3.23
N ALA A 45 10.84 -3.81 -3.03
CA ALA A 45 9.41 -3.90 -3.27
C ALA A 45 8.61 -2.99 -2.33
N GLU A 46 8.96 -2.97 -1.05
CA GLU A 46 8.34 -2.08 -0.05
C GLU A 46 8.55 -0.60 -0.39
N GLN A 47 9.76 -0.23 -0.82
CA GLN A 47 10.04 1.12 -1.25
C GLN A 47 9.16 1.54 -2.44
N LEU A 48 9.03 0.67 -3.46
CA LEU A 48 8.13 0.92 -4.60
C LEU A 48 6.68 1.07 -4.16
N MET A 49 6.21 0.24 -3.23
CA MET A 49 4.85 0.35 -2.67
C MET A 49 4.62 1.69 -1.98
N VAL A 50 5.57 2.14 -1.15
CA VAL A 50 5.48 3.42 -0.44
C VAL A 50 5.48 4.60 -1.41
N GLU A 51 6.34 4.58 -2.43
CA GLU A 51 6.40 5.63 -3.43
C GLU A 51 5.13 5.69 -4.28
N ASN A 52 4.59 4.54 -4.69
CA ASN A 52 3.32 4.46 -5.39
C ASN A 52 2.15 4.97 -4.52
N ALA A 53 2.12 4.58 -3.24
CA ALA A 53 1.10 5.06 -2.30
C ALA A 53 1.13 6.58 -2.16
N LYS A 54 2.32 7.18 -2.08
CA LYS A 54 2.47 8.64 -2.05
C LYS A 54 1.94 9.30 -3.33
N ARG A 55 2.27 8.77 -4.51
CA ARG A 55 1.75 9.28 -5.79
C ARG A 55 0.22 9.26 -5.85
N LEU A 56 -0.38 8.14 -5.41
CA LEU A 56 -1.82 7.98 -5.39
C LEU A 56 -2.50 8.90 -4.36
N ALA A 57 -1.88 9.08 -3.19
CA ALA A 57 -2.39 9.99 -2.17
C ALA A 57 -2.40 11.44 -2.68
N SER A 58 -1.30 11.91 -3.26
CA SER A 58 -1.24 13.26 -3.83
C SER A 58 -2.25 13.46 -4.95
N PHE A 59 -2.44 12.47 -5.83
CA PHE A 59 -3.48 12.53 -6.86
C PHE A 59 -4.89 12.60 -6.27
N ALA A 60 -5.17 11.84 -5.19
CA ALA A 60 -6.47 11.86 -4.54
C ALA A 60 -6.74 13.20 -3.82
N GLU A 61 -5.70 13.84 -3.27
CA GLU A 61 -5.79 15.18 -2.69
C GLU A 61 -6.10 16.24 -3.76
N ASP A 62 -5.43 16.17 -4.92
CA ASP A 62 -5.63 17.10 -6.04
C ASP A 62 -7.00 16.93 -6.73
N GLU A 63 -7.51 15.70 -6.82
CA GLU A 63 -8.83 15.40 -7.40
C GLU A 63 -9.99 15.57 -6.40
N SER A 64 -9.70 15.75 -5.11
CA SER A 64 -10.74 15.99 -4.12
C SER A 64 -11.35 17.38 -4.35
N PRO A 65 -12.66 17.48 -4.65
CA PRO A 65 -13.29 18.78 -4.77
C PRO A 65 -13.16 19.51 -3.44
N ALA A 66 -12.59 20.72 -3.47
CA ALA A 66 -12.58 21.59 -2.30
C ALA A 66 -14.00 21.64 -1.73
N ALA A 67 -14.14 21.33 -0.43
CA ALA A 67 -15.43 21.40 0.23
C ALA A 67 -16.04 22.78 -0.09
N PRO A 68 -17.30 22.85 -0.57
CA PRO A 68 -17.90 24.14 -0.84
C PRO A 68 -17.81 24.97 0.45
N SER A 69 -17.42 26.24 0.35
CA SER A 69 -17.24 27.16 1.49
C SER A 69 -18.48 27.25 2.41
N SER A 70 -19.62 26.70 1.98
CA SER A 70 -20.88 26.61 2.71
C SER A 70 -21.16 25.25 3.36
N ALA A 71 -20.21 24.30 3.35
CA ALA A 71 -20.38 23.00 3.98
C ALA A 71 -20.45 23.18 5.51
N VAL A 72 -21.66 23.06 6.07
CA VAL A 72 -21.88 23.13 7.51
C VAL A 72 -21.54 21.75 8.10
N PRO A 73 -20.64 21.66 9.09
CA PRO A 73 -20.35 20.37 9.74
C PRO A 73 -21.61 19.85 10.44
N VAL A 74 -22.01 18.62 10.10
CA VAL A 74 -23.14 17.93 10.75
C VAL A 74 -22.60 17.03 11.85
N THR A 75 -22.88 17.36 13.11
CA THR A 75 -22.60 16.49 14.25
C THR A 75 -23.75 15.50 14.44
N VAL A 76 -23.48 14.21 14.29
CA VAL A 76 -24.47 13.15 14.56
C VAL A 76 -24.24 12.60 15.97
N TRP A 77 -25.23 12.77 16.85
CA TRP A 77 -25.23 12.13 18.17
C TRP A 77 -25.82 10.72 18.06
N VAL A 78 -24.99 9.71 18.29
CA VAL A 78 -25.44 8.31 18.34
C VAL A 78 -25.87 7.98 19.77
N LYS A 79 -27.13 7.58 19.94
CA LYS A 79 -27.67 7.12 21.22
C LYS A 79 -27.14 5.70 21.52
N PRO A 80 -26.50 5.47 22.68
CA PRO A 80 -26.04 4.13 23.04
C PRO A 80 -27.23 3.18 23.24
N PRO A 81 -27.09 1.88 22.91
CA PRO A 81 -28.16 0.90 23.08
C PRO A 81 -28.50 0.78 24.56
N SER A 82 -29.79 0.92 24.89
CA SER A 82 -30.31 0.73 26.23
C SER A 82 -30.20 -0.73 26.64
N SER A 83 -29.34 -1.02 27.61
CA SER A 83 -29.21 -2.34 28.21
C SER A 83 -30.49 -2.67 28.99
N THR A 84 -31.32 -3.57 28.46
CA THR A 84 -32.44 -4.17 29.20
C THR A 84 -31.91 -5.33 30.03
N ASN A 85 -32.18 -5.25 31.33
CA ASN A 85 -31.96 -6.28 32.35
C ASN A 85 -33.10 -7.29 32.32
#